data_AF-A0A937UAR1-F1
#
_entry.id   AF-A0A937UAR1-F1
#
_cell.length_a   1.000
_cell.length_b   1.000
_cell.length_c   1.000
_cell.angle_alpha   90.00
_cell.angle_beta   90.00
_cell.angle_gamma   90.00
#
_symmetry.space_group_name_H-M   'P 1'
#
loop_
_entity.id
_entity.type
_entity.pdbx_description
1 polymer ?
#
loop_
_entity_poly.entity_id
_entity_poly.type
_entity_poly.pdbx_seq_one_letter_code
_entity_poly.pdbx_strand_id
1 'polypeptide(L)'
;MRGIGRWMKVNGEAIYGTRPWEVFAEGPTVLRSMKKRNNGKVAEQWDWRKQFTPEDIRFTTKGNALYAIVLAWPEDGKLTVRSLGSDADLNIETVTLLGHRGTLNWKQTANGLEVHLPTKRPCEYAFSLKITEKD
;
A
#
# COMPACT_ATOMS: atom_id res chain seq x y z
N MET A 1 12.15 -14.83 12.73
CA MET A 1 10.67 -14.77 12.58
C MET A 1 9.95 -13.70 13.43
N ARG A 2 10.58 -13.01 14.39
CA ARG A 2 9.86 -12.04 15.25
C ARG A 2 9.34 -10.78 14.50
N GLY A 3 10.02 -10.34 13.43
CA GLY A 3 9.63 -9.14 12.66
C GLY A 3 8.28 -9.29 11.96
N ILE A 4 8.13 -10.35 11.15
CA ILE A 4 6.87 -10.62 10.42
C ILE A 4 5.68 -10.83 11.37
N GLY A 5 5.89 -11.47 12.53
CA GLY A 5 4.82 -11.64 13.52
C GLY A 5 4.31 -10.31 14.10
N ARG A 6 5.22 -9.37 14.39
CA ARG A 6 4.82 -8.02 14.83
C ARG A 6 4.07 -7.26 13.73
N TRP A 7 4.52 -7.40 12.49
CA TRP A 7 3.86 -6.79 11.34
C TRP A 7 2.45 -7.35 11.12
N MET A 8 2.30 -8.68 11.15
CA MET A 8 0.99 -9.35 11.03
C MET A 8 0.03 -9.00 12.15
N LYS A 9 0.53 -8.68 13.35
CA LYS A 9 -0.33 -8.20 14.46
C LYS A 9 -0.99 -6.85 14.14
N VAL A 10 -0.36 -6.01 13.32
CA VAL A 10 -0.88 -4.71 12.91
C VAL A 10 -1.67 -4.82 11.60
N ASN A 11 -1.09 -5.46 10.59
CA ASN A 11 -1.60 -5.46 9.21
C ASN A 11 -2.36 -6.75 8.83
N GLY A 12 -2.49 -7.72 9.73
CA GLY A 12 -3.07 -9.03 9.41
C GLY A 12 -4.51 -8.97 8.92
N GLU A 13 -5.27 -7.93 9.31
CA GLU A 13 -6.62 -7.67 8.79
C GLU A 13 -6.62 -7.45 7.27
N ALA A 14 -5.60 -6.79 6.73
CA ALA A 14 -5.40 -6.55 5.29
C ALA A 14 -4.84 -7.77 4.53
N ILE A 15 -4.66 -8.92 5.19
CA ILE A 15 -4.07 -10.13 4.59
C ILE A 15 -4.98 -11.33 4.76
N TYR A 16 -5.45 -11.60 5.98
CA TYR A 16 -6.17 -12.82 6.28
C TYR A 16 -7.62 -12.79 5.77
N GLY A 17 -7.89 -13.69 4.82
CA GLY A 17 -9.21 -13.86 4.23
C GLY A 17 -9.59 -12.74 3.25
N THR A 18 -8.62 -11.95 2.79
CA THR A 18 -8.84 -10.94 1.76
C THR A 18 -8.82 -11.57 0.35
N ARG A 19 -9.20 -10.79 -0.65
CA ARG A 19 -9.13 -11.12 -2.08
C ARG A 19 -8.41 -10.01 -2.83
N PRO A 20 -7.85 -10.27 -4.02
CA PRO A 20 -7.35 -9.21 -4.89
C PRO A 20 -8.46 -8.19 -5.21
N TRP A 21 -8.10 -6.91 -5.23
CA TRP A 21 -8.94 -5.87 -5.82
C TRP A 21 -8.77 -5.84 -7.35
N GLU A 22 -9.61 -5.10 -8.06
CA GLU A 22 -9.54 -4.97 -9.53
C GLU A 22 -8.21 -4.36 -9.98
N VAL A 23 -7.71 -3.35 -9.26
CA VAL A 23 -6.34 -2.85 -9.39
C VAL A 23 -5.48 -3.56 -8.35
N PHE A 24 -4.55 -4.41 -8.78
CA PHE A 24 -3.73 -5.18 -7.85
C PHE A 24 -2.58 -4.37 -7.22
N ALA A 25 -2.08 -3.33 -7.91
CA ALA A 25 -0.92 -2.56 -7.48
C ALA A 25 -0.79 -1.17 -8.13
N GLU A 26 -0.12 -0.27 -7.42
CA GLU A 26 0.51 0.95 -7.94
C GLU A 26 2.03 0.90 -7.77
N GLY A 27 2.72 1.81 -8.46
CA GLY A 27 4.09 2.20 -8.18
C GLY A 27 5.12 1.93 -9.29
N PRO A 28 6.27 2.62 -9.25
CA PRO A 28 7.28 2.54 -10.29
C PRO A 28 8.24 1.35 -10.13
N THR A 29 8.24 0.67 -8.97
CA THR A 29 9.31 -0.28 -8.65
C THR A 29 9.13 -1.62 -9.36
N VAL A 30 9.87 -1.78 -10.46
CA VAL A 30 9.97 -3.06 -11.18
C VAL A 30 11.02 -3.95 -10.50
N LEU A 31 10.57 -4.99 -9.78
CA LEU A 31 11.46 -5.90 -9.02
C LEU A 31 12.29 -6.86 -9.87
N ARG A 32 12.08 -6.85 -11.19
CA ARG A 32 12.83 -7.67 -12.15
C ARG A 32 13.81 -6.78 -12.90
N SER A 33 15.05 -7.23 -13.01
CA SER A 33 16.08 -6.55 -13.81
C SER A 33 16.90 -7.55 -14.62
N MET A 34 17.37 -7.09 -15.78
CA MET A 34 18.23 -7.87 -16.65
C MET A 34 19.63 -7.93 -16.03
N LYS A 35 20.07 -9.12 -15.62
CA LYS A 35 21.39 -9.34 -15.02
C LYS A 35 22.20 -10.32 -15.85
N LYS A 36 23.45 -9.96 -16.12
CA LYS A 36 24.42 -10.85 -16.76
C LYS A 36 24.86 -11.92 -15.76
N ARG A 37 24.69 -13.18 -16.14
CA ARG A 37 25.14 -14.34 -15.36
C ARG A 37 26.63 -14.59 -15.60
N ASN A 38 27.26 -15.38 -14.74
CA ASN A 38 28.69 -15.72 -14.84
C ASN A 38 29.05 -16.42 -16.17
N ASN A 39 28.08 -17.08 -16.82
CA ASN A 39 28.23 -17.71 -18.13
C ASN A 39 28.01 -16.75 -19.32
N GLY A 40 27.99 -15.44 -19.07
CA GLY A 40 27.84 -14.41 -20.10
C GLY A 40 26.41 -14.15 -20.58
N LYS A 41 25.43 -15.02 -20.24
CA LYS A 41 24.03 -14.85 -20.65
C LYS A 41 23.33 -13.77 -19.83
N VAL A 42 22.56 -12.91 -20.49
CA VAL A 42 21.67 -11.96 -19.82
C VAL A 42 20.32 -12.64 -19.59
N ALA A 43 19.83 -12.60 -18.36
CA ALA A 43 18.51 -13.11 -18.03
C ALA A 43 17.83 -12.19 -17.02
N GLU A 44 16.51 -12.15 -17.10
CA GLU A 44 15.68 -11.48 -16.11
C GLU A 44 15.82 -12.17 -14.75
N GLN A 45 16.08 -11.39 -13.70
CA GLN A 45 16.27 -11.89 -12.34
C GLN A 45 15.62 -10.93 -11.34
N TRP A 46 15.23 -11.46 -10.18
CA TRP A 46 14.77 -10.65 -9.06
C TRP A 46 15.89 -9.73 -8.55
N ASP A 47 15.54 -8.50 -8.26
CA ASP A 47 16.42 -7.48 -7.73
C ASP A 47 15.97 -7.02 -6.36
N TRP A 48 16.29 -7.84 -5.35
CA TRP A 48 15.93 -7.61 -3.95
C TRP A 48 16.59 -6.34 -3.35
N ARG A 49 17.51 -5.69 -4.07
CA ARG A 49 18.16 -4.44 -3.65
C ARG A 49 17.33 -3.19 -3.97
N LYS A 50 16.31 -3.31 -4.82
CA LYS A 50 15.44 -2.18 -5.14
C LYS A 50 14.61 -1.83 -3.90
N GLN A 51 14.66 -0.55 -3.54
CA GLN A 51 13.87 0.01 -2.45
C GLN A 51 12.53 0.44 -3.02
N PHE A 52 11.46 0.12 -2.31
CA PHE A 52 10.13 0.62 -2.64
C PHE A 52 10.01 2.11 -2.30
N THR A 53 9.14 2.79 -3.02
CA THR A 53 8.75 4.18 -2.77
C THR A 53 7.34 4.21 -2.16
N PRO A 54 6.91 5.34 -1.60
CA PRO A 54 5.53 5.50 -1.11
C PRO A 54 4.46 5.33 -2.20
N GLU A 55 4.86 5.36 -3.47
CA GLU A 55 3.97 5.11 -4.61
C GLU A 55 3.75 3.61 -4.86
N ASP A 56 4.57 2.74 -4.28
CA ASP A 56 4.39 1.30 -4.39
C ASP A 56 3.32 0.84 -3.40
N ILE A 57 2.12 0.57 -3.92
CA ILE A 57 0.94 0.16 -3.15
C ILE A 57 0.45 -1.19 -3.65
N ARG A 58 -0.03 -2.05 -2.74
CA ARG A 58 -0.71 -3.31 -3.06
C ARG A 58 -2.10 -3.30 -2.48
N PHE A 59 -3.07 -3.82 -3.22
CA PHE A 59 -4.46 -3.77 -2.81
C PHE A 59 -5.03 -5.15 -2.50
N THR A 60 -5.87 -5.19 -1.47
CA THR A 60 -6.73 -6.33 -1.19
C THR A 60 -8.09 -5.86 -0.68
N THR A 61 -9.11 -6.69 -0.79
CA THR A 61 -10.47 -6.37 -0.32
C THR A 61 -11.00 -7.45 0.62
N LYS A 62 -11.90 -7.06 1.52
CA LYS A 62 -12.67 -7.98 2.36
C LYS A 62 -13.96 -7.31 2.83
N GLY A 63 -15.11 -7.85 2.41
CA GLY A 63 -16.39 -7.19 2.66
C GLY A 63 -16.42 -5.83 1.95
N ASN A 64 -16.87 -4.79 2.65
CA ASN A 64 -16.89 -3.40 2.17
C ASN A 64 -15.57 -2.64 2.40
N ALA A 65 -14.49 -3.33 2.78
CA ALA A 65 -13.20 -2.72 3.04
C ALA A 65 -12.21 -2.99 1.90
N LEU A 66 -11.64 -1.92 1.35
CA LEU A 66 -10.45 -1.92 0.52
C LEU A 66 -9.23 -1.60 1.41
N TYR A 67 -8.16 -2.37 1.24
CA TYR A 67 -6.90 -2.16 1.93
C TYR A 67 -5.84 -1.71 0.94
N ALA A 68 -5.22 -0.55 1.19
CA ALA A 68 -4.07 -0.05 0.46
C ALA A 68 -2.81 -0.27 1.30
N ILE A 69 -2.00 -1.27 0.92
CA ILE A 69 -0.77 -1.66 1.61
C ILE A 69 0.41 -0.95 0.95
N VAL A 70 0.86 0.12 1.59
CA VAL A 70 1.90 1.01 1.09
C VAL A 70 3.27 0.49 1.50
N LEU A 71 4.18 0.29 0.55
CA LEU A 71 5.42 -0.45 0.78
C LEU A 71 6.57 0.41 1.35
N ALA A 72 6.47 1.75 1.29
CA ALA A 72 7.40 2.66 1.97
C ALA A 72 6.70 3.91 2.53
N TRP A 73 7.23 4.45 3.61
CA TRP A 73 6.61 5.59 4.32
C TRP A 73 6.90 6.92 3.61
N PRO A 74 5.90 7.77 3.32
CA PRO A 74 6.15 9.12 2.81
C PRO A 74 6.62 10.03 3.95
N GLU A 75 7.88 10.46 3.89
CA GLU A 75 8.50 11.27 4.95
C GLU A 75 7.93 12.68 5.07
N ASP A 76 7.29 13.20 4.01
CA ASP A 76 6.54 14.46 4.03
C ASP A 76 5.12 14.31 4.63
N GLY A 77 4.76 13.08 5.03
CA GLY A 77 3.48 12.73 5.62
C GLY A 77 2.31 12.73 4.63
N LYS A 78 2.56 12.84 3.32
CA LYS A 78 1.50 12.87 2.30
C LYS A 78 1.53 11.62 1.46
N LEU A 79 0.41 10.93 1.39
CA LEU A 79 0.21 9.77 0.53
C LEU A 79 -0.85 10.08 -0.51
N THR A 80 -0.62 9.66 -1.76
CA THR A 80 -1.63 9.67 -2.81
C THR A 80 -1.85 8.23 -3.28
N VAL A 81 -3.10 7.78 -3.21
CA VAL A 81 -3.53 6.50 -3.81
C VAL A 81 -4.22 6.83 -5.12
N ARG A 82 -3.51 6.66 -6.25
CA ARG A 82 -3.92 7.18 -7.56
C ARG A 82 -5.17 6.49 -8.09
N SER A 83 -5.31 5.19 -7.85
CA SER A 83 -6.46 4.40 -8.29
C SER A 83 -7.77 4.76 -7.57
N LEU A 84 -7.71 5.63 -6.56
CA LEU A 84 -8.85 6.11 -5.80
C LEU A 84 -9.14 7.60 -6.09
N GLY A 85 -8.92 8.04 -7.33
CA GLY A 85 -9.29 9.38 -7.79
C GLY A 85 -10.79 9.61 -7.76
N SER A 86 -11.23 10.85 -7.97
CA SER A 86 -12.67 11.21 -8.00
C SER A 86 -13.44 10.58 -9.18
N ASP A 87 -12.72 10.05 -10.15
CA ASP A 87 -13.22 9.26 -11.28
C ASP A 87 -13.31 7.76 -10.97
N ALA A 88 -12.74 7.29 -9.85
CA ALA A 88 -12.99 5.96 -9.34
C ALA A 88 -14.46 5.89 -8.89
N ASP A 89 -15.21 4.90 -9.36
CA ASP A 89 -16.60 4.64 -9.00
C ASP A 89 -16.69 4.06 -7.56
N LEU A 90 -16.15 4.80 -6.59
CA LEU A 90 -16.03 4.43 -5.19
C LEU A 90 -16.49 5.59 -4.31
N ASN A 91 -17.51 5.34 -3.49
CA ASN A 91 -18.05 6.33 -2.57
C ASN A 91 -17.39 6.22 -1.20
N ILE A 92 -16.16 6.74 -1.08
CA ILE A 92 -15.34 6.59 0.13
C ILE A 92 -16.02 7.25 1.34
N GLU A 93 -16.28 6.44 2.37
CA GLU A 93 -16.85 6.87 3.64
C GLU A 93 -15.78 7.14 4.69
N THR A 94 -14.85 6.18 4.86
CA THR A 94 -13.83 6.26 5.90
C THR A 94 -12.46 5.87 5.38
N VAL A 95 -11.44 6.52 5.92
CA VAL A 95 -10.03 6.18 5.70
C VAL A 95 -9.33 6.14 7.05
N THR A 96 -8.81 4.97 7.40
CA THR A 96 -8.11 4.73 8.68
C THR A 96 -6.76 4.05 8.43
N LEU A 97 -5.83 4.19 9.37
CA LEU A 97 -4.51 3.55 9.31
C LEU A 97 -4.45 2.42 10.34
N LEU A 98 -4.21 1.18 9.91
CA LEU A 98 -4.12 0.05 10.82
C LEU A 98 -2.99 0.28 11.85
N GLY A 99 -3.30 0.04 13.13
CA GLY A 99 -2.38 0.27 14.24
C GLY A 99 -2.26 1.73 14.70
N HIS A 100 -2.99 2.66 14.08
CA HIS A 100 -3.10 4.04 14.54
C HIS A 100 -4.43 4.28 15.28
N ARG A 101 -4.37 5.00 16.41
CA ARG A 101 -5.55 5.47 17.14
C ARG A 101 -5.72 6.95 16.84
N GLY A 102 -6.66 7.28 15.96
CA GLY A 102 -6.94 8.65 15.53
C GLY A 102 -7.60 8.70 14.16
N THR A 103 -8.07 9.89 13.80
CA THR A 103 -8.63 10.18 12.47
C THR A 103 -7.53 10.64 11.53
N LEU A 104 -7.67 10.31 10.26
CA LEU A 104 -6.81 10.85 9.20
C LEU A 104 -7.52 12.00 8.51
N ASN A 105 -6.77 13.02 8.11
CA ASN A 105 -7.26 14.01 7.18
C ASN A 105 -7.03 13.49 5.77
N TRP A 106 -8.08 13.41 4.97
CA TRP A 106 -8.01 12.92 3.60
C TRP A 106 -9.01 13.65 2.71
N LYS A 107 -8.77 13.61 1.41
CA LYS A 107 -9.69 14.12 0.38
C LYS A 107 -9.50 13.34 -0.91
N GLN A 108 -10.58 13.12 -1.63
CA GLN A 108 -10.53 12.57 -2.97
C GLN A 108 -10.32 13.72 -3.97
N THR A 109 -9.36 13.58 -4.87
CA THR A 109 -9.08 14.54 -5.94
C THR A 109 -9.03 13.82 -7.28
N ALA A 110 -8.96 14.56 -8.39
CA ALA A 110 -8.77 13.97 -9.72
C ALA A 110 -7.44 13.18 -9.84
N ASN A 111 -6.46 13.41 -8.95
CA ASN A 111 -5.16 12.72 -8.99
C ASN A 111 -5.10 11.48 -8.09
N GLY A 112 -6.14 11.25 -7.27
CA GLY A 112 -6.17 10.15 -6.30
C GLY A 112 -6.79 10.54 -4.96
N LEU A 113 -6.82 9.57 -4.05
CA LEU A 113 -7.11 9.79 -2.64
C LEU A 113 -5.85 10.34 -1.96
N GLU A 114 -5.88 11.60 -1.56
CA GLU A 114 -4.82 12.25 -0.78
C GLU A 114 -5.06 12.02 0.71
N VAL A 115 -4.07 11.47 1.42
CA VAL A 115 -4.15 11.13 2.85
C VAL A 115 -2.96 11.74 3.59
N HIS A 116 -3.25 12.47 4.67
CA HIS A 116 -2.24 12.98 5.59
C HIS A 116 -1.99 11.97 6.70
N LEU A 117 -0.78 11.42 6.73
CA LEU A 117 -0.36 10.41 7.69
C LEU A 117 0.12 11.01 9.01
N PRO A 118 -0.04 10.30 10.15
CA PRO A 118 0.47 10.76 11.44
C PRO A 118 2.01 10.72 11.46
N THR A 119 2.64 11.56 12.27
CA THR A 119 4.12 11.56 12.42
C THR A 119 4.69 10.24 12.94
N LYS A 120 3.91 9.50 13.76
CA LYS A 120 4.31 8.21 14.32
C LYS A 120 3.82 7.06 13.44
N ARG A 121 4.78 6.30 12.90
CA ARG A 121 4.51 5.08 12.13
C ARG A 121 3.89 3.98 13.02
N PRO A 122 2.86 3.25 12.54
CA PRO A 122 2.22 2.18 13.32
C PRO A 122 3.08 0.90 13.37
N CYS A 123 3.98 0.72 12.41
CA CYS A 123 4.90 -0.41 12.32
C CYS A 123 6.15 -0.03 11.51
N GLU A 124 7.13 -0.95 11.46
CA GLU A 124 8.46 -0.72 10.89
C GLU A 124 8.49 -0.75 9.36
N TYR A 125 7.69 -1.62 8.76
CA TYR A 125 7.61 -1.84 7.31
C TYR A 125 6.17 -1.89 6.89
N ALA A 126 5.87 -1.57 5.62
CA ALA A 126 4.59 -1.66 4.94
C ALA A 126 3.33 -1.41 5.80
N PHE A 127 2.60 -0.35 5.53
CA PHE A 127 1.45 0.04 6.36
C PHE A 127 0.18 0.01 5.53
N SER A 128 -0.93 -0.34 6.18
CA SER A 128 -2.20 -0.53 5.50
C SER A 128 -3.17 0.57 5.86
N LEU A 129 -3.65 1.29 4.86
CA LEU A 129 -4.90 2.01 5.00
C LEU A 129 -6.06 1.01 4.91
N LYS A 130 -7.10 1.25 5.69
CA LYS A 130 -8.42 0.62 5.53
C LYS A 130 -9.38 1.71 5.05
N ILE A 131 -9.95 1.49 3.89
CA ILE A 131 -10.87 2.37 3.19
C ILE A 131 -12.22 1.65 3.11
N THR A 132 -13.30 2.29 3.55
CA THR A 132 -14.65 1.74 3.42
C THR A 132 -15.51 2.65 2.54
N GLU A 133 -16.46 2.04 1.85
CA GLU A 133 -17.45 2.74 1.05
C GLU A 133 -18.77 2.92 1.82
N LYS A 134 -19.53 3.94 1.47
CA LYS A 134 -20.92 4.09 1.92
C LYS A 134 -21.78 3.02 1.23
N ASP A 135 -22.67 2.40 2.01
CA ASP A 135 -23.75 1.56 1.50
C ASP A 135 -24.71 2.34 0.58
#